data_AF-A0A7V8KRX4-F1
#
_entry.id   AF-A0A7V8KRX4-F1
#
_cell.length_a   1.000
_cell.length_b   1.000
_cell.length_c   1.000
_cell.angle_alpha   90.00
_cell.angle_beta   90.00
_cell.angle_gamma   90.00
#
_symmetry.space_group_name_H-M   'P 1'
#
loop_
_entity.id
_entity.type
_entity.pdbx_description
1 polymer ?
#
loop_
_entity_poly.entity_id
_entity_poly.type
_entity_poly.pdbx_seq_one_letter_code
_entity_poly.pdbx_strand_id
1 'polypeptide(L)'
;MMFANPWSTITRAHPIAWVALIAGAAIEALFTALAFLMPITSGHEYVTLINVNLFGYQIAPLYSLLLWFGSIRYTTLERIRSDPSNAFSTNLLWLSVCAFIAIVPVLVTYMAVVFLIEQRPVDHGVVQTVTASVQLIMELVIIGLVTNIAVNCGLAWGCVAPIAIVLFGVSGWLFSTWNQWIGKTIYFFLEPMPDAASLIPDKVVPFVILAAALISVNILACRHVDYRSA
;
A
#
# COMPACT_ATOMS: atom_id res chain seq x y z
N MET A 1 -4.76 1.01 32.45
CA MET A 1 -5.00 1.96 31.34
C MET A 1 -5.96 1.29 30.37
N MET A 2 -7.10 1.92 30.10
CA MET A 2 -8.10 1.37 29.18
C MET A 2 -7.63 1.73 27.77
N PHE A 3 -7.17 0.76 26.97
CA PHE A 3 -6.80 0.99 25.58
C PHE A 3 -8.02 1.56 24.85
N ALA A 4 -7.93 2.79 24.36
CA ALA A 4 -8.97 3.36 23.53
C ALA A 4 -9.12 2.48 22.28
N ASN A 5 -10.36 2.04 21.97
CA ASN A 5 -10.60 1.20 20.80
C ASN A 5 -10.12 1.95 19.54
N PRO A 6 -9.13 1.43 18.81
CA PRO A 6 -8.58 2.14 17.65
C PRO A 6 -9.61 2.31 16.53
N TRP A 7 -10.66 1.49 16.49
CA TRP A 7 -11.79 1.67 15.56
C TRP A 7 -12.63 2.90 15.87
N SER A 8 -12.88 3.19 17.16
CA SER A 8 -13.63 4.40 17.55
C SER A 8 -12.81 5.66 17.31
N THR A 9 -11.48 5.51 17.33
CA THR A 9 -10.58 6.50 16.78
C THR A 9 -10.88 6.61 15.29
N ILE A 10 -10.57 5.63 14.44
CA ILE A 10 -10.72 5.70 12.97
C ILE A 10 -12.04 6.32 12.47
N THR A 11 -13.18 5.94 13.02
CA THR A 11 -14.50 6.47 12.57
C THR A 11 -14.70 7.96 12.79
N ARG A 12 -13.95 8.56 13.72
CA ARG A 12 -13.91 10.01 13.96
C ARG A 12 -12.84 10.73 13.12
N ALA A 13 -12.29 10.10 12.08
CA ALA A 13 -11.42 10.79 11.13
C ALA A 13 -12.16 11.97 10.48
N HIS A 14 -11.42 13.03 10.14
CA HIS A 14 -12.02 14.24 9.57
C HIS A 14 -12.82 13.87 8.30
N PRO A 15 -14.04 14.42 8.08
CA PRO A 15 -14.87 14.08 6.93
C PRO A 15 -14.15 14.21 5.58
N ILE A 16 -13.24 15.19 5.47
CA ILE A 16 -12.39 15.39 4.28
C ILE A 16 -11.51 14.17 3.99
N ALA A 17 -11.02 13.46 5.00
CA ALA A 17 -10.24 12.23 4.81
C ALA A 17 -11.10 11.13 4.18
N TRP A 18 -12.35 10.98 4.60
CA TRP A 18 -13.28 10.03 4.00
C TRP A 18 -13.66 10.40 2.56
N VAL A 19 -13.89 11.69 2.30
CA VAL A 19 -14.16 12.18 0.93
C VAL A 19 -12.93 11.94 0.04
N ALA A 20 -11.73 12.22 0.53
CA ALA A 20 -10.49 11.96 -0.19
C ALA A 20 -10.27 10.46 -0.43
N LEU A 21 -10.61 9.60 0.54
CA LEU A 21 -10.58 8.15 0.36
C LEU A 21 -11.51 7.68 -0.75
N ILE A 22 -12.77 8.15 -0.75
CA ILE A 22 -13.77 7.77 -1.75
C ILE A 22 -13.38 8.30 -3.14
N ALA A 23 -12.96 9.57 -3.21
CA ALA A 23 -12.50 10.17 -4.46
C ALA A 23 -11.26 9.46 -5.01
N GLY A 24 -10.31 9.12 -4.13
CA GLY A 24 -9.13 8.35 -4.47
C GLY A 24 -9.46 6.98 -5.04
N ALA A 25 -10.34 6.22 -4.38
CA ALA A 25 -10.80 4.91 -4.85
C ALA A 25 -11.53 5.00 -6.20
N ALA A 26 -12.32 6.05 -6.42
CA ALA A 26 -13.03 6.28 -7.69
C ALA A 26 -12.05 6.62 -8.83
N ILE A 27 -11.05 7.47 -8.55
CA ILE A 27 -9.97 7.80 -9.49
C ILE A 27 -9.20 6.54 -9.86
N GLU A 28 -8.82 5.73 -8.87
CA GLU A 28 -8.13 4.46 -9.10
C GLU A 28 -8.93 3.48 -9.93
N ALA A 29 -10.22 3.29 -9.61
CA ALA A 29 -11.11 2.45 -10.39
C ALA A 29 -11.13 2.88 -11.86
N LEU A 30 -11.24 4.19 -12.11
CA LEU A 30 -11.28 4.75 -13.46
C LEU A 30 -9.95 4.54 -14.19
N PHE A 31 -8.81 4.90 -13.58
CA PHE A 31 -7.50 4.75 -14.21
C PHE A 31 -7.10 3.30 -14.41
N THR A 32 -7.48 2.42 -13.49
CA THR A 32 -7.23 0.98 -13.61
C THR A 32 -8.07 0.39 -14.73
N ALA A 33 -9.36 0.72 -14.80
CA ALA A 33 -10.22 0.31 -15.91
C ALA A 33 -9.66 0.78 -17.27
N LEU A 34 -9.21 2.04 -17.36
CA LEU A 34 -8.56 2.56 -18.57
C LEU A 34 -7.27 1.81 -18.91
N ALA A 35 -6.42 1.52 -17.91
CA ALA A 35 -5.16 0.80 -18.10
C ALA A 35 -5.36 -0.64 -18.59
N PHE A 36 -6.43 -1.30 -18.15
CA PHE A 36 -6.80 -2.64 -18.64
C PHE A 36 -7.54 -2.62 -19.99
N LEU A 37 -8.33 -1.58 -20.29
CA LEU A 37 -9.11 -1.48 -21.53
C LEU A 37 -8.30 -0.98 -22.75
N MET A 38 -7.30 -0.11 -22.54
CA MET A 38 -6.47 0.41 -23.64
C MET A 38 -5.71 -0.69 -24.42
N PRO A 39 -5.05 -1.68 -23.79
CA PRO A 39 -4.39 -2.78 -24.50
C PRO A 39 -5.37 -3.62 -25.34
N ILE A 40 -6.58 -3.84 -24.82
CA ILE A 40 -7.63 -4.64 -25.48
C ILE A 40 -8.09 -3.98 -26.78
N THR A 41 -8.22 -2.65 -26.79
CA THR A 41 -8.62 -1.89 -27.98
C THR A 41 -7.49 -1.70 -28.99
N SER A 42 -6.23 -1.84 -28.57
CA SER A 42 -5.04 -1.68 -29.41
C SER A 42 -4.41 -2.98 -29.89
N GLY A 43 -4.99 -4.14 -29.52
CA GLY A 43 -4.51 -5.46 -29.95
C GLY A 43 -3.21 -5.90 -29.27
N HIS A 44 -2.85 -5.31 -28.13
CA HIS A 44 -1.69 -5.70 -27.33
C HIS A 44 -2.05 -6.74 -26.27
N GLU A 45 -1.11 -7.64 -25.97
CA GLU A 45 -1.26 -8.66 -24.92
C GLU A 45 -1.59 -8.02 -23.56
N TYR A 46 -2.40 -8.73 -22.77
CA TYR A 46 -2.90 -8.26 -21.49
C TYR A 46 -1.76 -7.85 -20.55
N VAL A 47 -1.95 -6.70 -19.91
CA VAL A 47 -1.12 -6.27 -18.80
C VAL A 47 -1.39 -7.21 -17.62
N THR A 48 -0.39 -7.97 -17.19
CA THR A 48 -0.46 -8.76 -15.95
C THR A 48 -0.84 -7.86 -14.77
N LEU A 49 -1.72 -8.31 -13.83
CA LEU A 49 -2.09 -7.54 -12.62
C LEU A 49 -0.84 -6.96 -11.93
N ILE A 50 0.19 -7.80 -11.91
CA ILE A 50 1.51 -7.50 -11.40
C ILE A 50 2.26 -6.74 -12.51
N ASN A 51 1.94 -5.46 -12.66
CA ASN A 51 2.69 -4.54 -13.48
C ASN A 51 3.28 -3.46 -12.58
N VAL A 52 4.61 -3.48 -12.45
CA VAL A 52 5.38 -2.53 -11.64
C VAL A 52 5.12 -1.09 -12.05
N ASN A 53 4.83 -0.83 -13.33
CA ASN A 53 4.46 0.49 -13.81
C ASN A 53 3.07 0.91 -13.33
N LEU A 54 2.06 0.02 -13.41
CA LEU A 54 0.72 0.30 -12.87
C LEU A 54 0.80 0.58 -11.36
N PHE A 55 1.56 -0.24 -10.65
CA PHE A 55 1.76 -0.09 -9.22
C PHE A 55 2.50 1.20 -8.86
N GLY A 56 3.62 1.49 -9.54
CA GLY A 56 4.43 2.68 -9.30
C GLY A 56 3.73 3.99 -9.65
N TYR A 57 3.03 4.06 -10.78
CA TYR A 57 2.40 5.31 -11.23
C TYR A 57 1.04 5.58 -10.59
N GLN A 58 0.31 4.56 -10.14
CA GLN A 58 -1.08 4.71 -9.69
C GLN A 58 -1.28 4.25 -8.25
N ILE A 59 -1.01 2.97 -7.96
CA ILE A 59 -1.38 2.34 -6.68
C ILE A 59 -0.56 2.88 -5.51
N ALA A 60 0.78 2.91 -5.62
CA ALA A 60 1.66 3.37 -4.53
C ALA A 60 1.55 4.88 -4.23
N PRO A 61 1.46 5.78 -5.23
CA PRO A 61 1.17 7.20 -5.02
C PRO A 61 -0.16 7.44 -4.35
N LEU A 62 -1.22 6.76 -4.81
CA LEU A 62 -2.54 6.86 -4.20
C LEU A 62 -2.50 6.38 -2.75
N TYR A 63 -1.95 5.20 -2.51
CA TYR A 63 -1.78 4.68 -1.16
C TYR A 63 -1.08 5.69 -0.25
N SER A 64 0.02 6.28 -0.70
CA SER A 64 0.77 7.31 0.05
C SER A 64 -0.07 8.57 0.33
N LEU A 65 -0.91 9.01 -0.62
CA LEU A 65 -1.87 10.10 -0.41
C LEU A 65 -2.95 9.73 0.62
N LEU A 66 -3.52 8.52 0.55
CA LEU A 66 -4.53 8.04 1.50
C LEU A 66 -3.96 7.96 2.93
N LEU A 67 -2.72 7.52 3.07
CA LEU A 67 -1.99 7.56 4.34
C LEU A 67 -1.85 8.98 4.87
N TRP A 68 -1.45 9.92 4.01
CA TRP A 68 -1.36 11.32 4.38
C TRP A 68 -2.71 11.85 4.86
N PHE A 69 -3.79 11.67 4.09
CA PHE A 69 -5.10 12.22 4.43
C PHE A 69 -5.65 11.72 5.76
N GLY A 70 -5.48 10.44 6.10
CA GLY A 70 -5.93 9.96 7.41
C GLY A 70 -5.06 10.39 8.58
N SER A 71 -3.80 10.71 8.31
CA SER A 71 -2.87 11.19 9.32
C SER A 71 -3.00 12.69 9.65
N ILE A 72 -3.61 13.49 8.77
CA ILE A 72 -3.93 14.92 9.00
C ILE A 72 -4.76 15.14 10.27
N ARG A 73 -5.41 14.08 10.75
CA ARG A 73 -6.24 14.09 11.93
C ARG A 73 -5.53 14.48 13.22
N TYR A 74 -4.27 14.08 13.42
CA TYR A 74 -3.57 14.45 14.64
C TYR A 74 -3.05 15.87 14.48
N THR A 75 -3.78 16.83 15.03
CA THR A 75 -3.20 18.17 15.24
C THR A 75 -1.90 18.01 16.04
N THR A 76 -0.89 18.85 15.77
CA THR A 76 0.43 18.73 16.43
C THR A 76 0.33 18.63 17.96
N LEU A 77 -0.71 19.26 18.54
CA LEU A 77 -1.03 19.23 19.97
C LEU A 77 -1.69 17.92 20.44
N GLU A 78 -2.56 17.30 19.65
CA GLU A 78 -3.11 15.97 19.96
C GLU A 78 -2.05 14.87 19.88
N ARG A 79 -1.08 15.03 18.98
CA ARG A 79 0.04 14.09 18.83
C ARG A 79 0.94 14.04 20.07
N ILE A 80 1.10 15.16 20.77
CA ILE A 80 1.88 15.25 22.03
C ILE A 80 1.10 14.65 23.22
N ARG A 81 -0.23 14.64 23.16
CA ARG A 81 -1.12 14.19 24.26
C ARG A 81 -1.57 12.74 24.16
N SER A 82 -1.28 12.07 23.05
CA SER A 82 -1.77 10.72 22.79
C SER A 82 -0.74 9.67 23.17
N ASP A 83 -1.18 8.59 23.82
CA ASP A 83 -0.30 7.48 24.16
C ASP A 83 0.36 6.91 22.89
N PRO A 84 1.69 6.75 22.86
CA PRO A 84 2.44 6.33 21.69
C PRO A 84 2.02 4.93 21.19
N SER A 85 1.63 4.04 22.11
CA SER A 85 1.10 2.71 21.77
C SER A 85 -0.26 2.78 21.05
N ASN A 86 -1.14 3.70 21.46
CA ASN A 86 -2.43 3.90 20.81
C ASN A 86 -2.25 4.58 19.44
N ALA A 87 -1.31 5.52 19.32
CA ALA A 87 -0.96 6.15 18.05
C ALA A 87 -0.39 5.12 17.05
N PHE A 88 0.52 4.25 17.50
CA PHE A 88 1.08 3.18 16.68
C PHE A 88 0.01 2.20 16.19
N SER A 89 -0.86 1.73 17.09
CA SER A 89 -1.95 0.80 16.74
C SER A 89 -2.96 1.42 15.77
N THR A 90 -3.27 2.70 15.95
CA THR A 90 -4.17 3.42 15.04
C THR A 90 -3.53 3.61 13.66
N ASN A 91 -2.23 3.93 13.60
CA ASN A 91 -1.50 4.04 12.33
C ASN A 91 -1.44 2.69 11.61
N LEU A 92 -1.17 1.59 12.31
CA LEU A 92 -1.20 0.24 11.71
C LEU A 92 -2.56 -0.11 11.11
N LEU A 93 -3.65 0.17 11.84
CA LEU A 93 -5.00 -0.06 11.31
C LEU A 93 -5.30 0.83 10.11
N TRP A 94 -4.86 2.08 10.14
CA TRP A 94 -5.03 3.01 9.02
C TRP A 94 -4.26 2.58 7.78
N LEU A 95 -3.04 2.07 7.94
CA LEU A 95 -2.23 1.49 6.87
C LEU A 95 -2.97 0.35 6.19
N SER A 96 -3.60 -0.54 6.97
CA SER A 96 -4.39 -1.66 6.46
C SER A 96 -5.66 -1.18 5.73
N VAL A 97 -6.38 -0.20 6.28
CA VAL A 97 -7.58 0.37 5.64
C VAL A 97 -7.23 1.01 4.30
N CYS A 98 -6.17 1.81 4.24
CA CYS A 98 -5.72 2.45 2.99
C CYS A 98 -5.26 1.42 1.95
N ALA A 99 -4.58 0.36 2.39
CA ALA A 99 -4.11 -0.69 1.49
C ALA A 99 -5.30 -1.44 0.88
N PHE A 100 -6.32 -1.73 1.69
CA PHE A 100 -7.54 -2.37 1.21
C PHE A 100 -8.30 -1.49 0.22
N ILE A 101 -8.45 -0.20 0.53
CA ILE A 101 -9.12 0.76 -0.37
C ILE A 101 -8.38 0.87 -1.71
N ALA A 102 -7.04 0.88 -1.70
CA ALA A 102 -6.25 0.94 -2.92
C ALA A 102 -6.38 -0.35 -3.77
N ILE A 103 -6.41 -1.51 -3.13
CA ILE A 103 -6.35 -2.78 -3.86
C ILE A 103 -7.72 -3.20 -4.42
N VAL A 104 -8.82 -2.88 -3.75
CA VAL A 104 -10.17 -3.36 -4.14
C VAL A 104 -10.55 -2.99 -5.58
N PRO A 105 -10.45 -1.72 -6.03
CA PRO A 105 -10.78 -1.36 -7.41
C PRO A 105 -9.95 -2.10 -8.45
N VAL A 106 -8.67 -2.31 -8.14
CA VAL A 106 -7.71 -2.99 -9.00
C VAL A 106 -8.06 -4.47 -9.16
N LEU A 107 -8.39 -5.13 -8.04
CA LEU A 107 -8.80 -6.55 -8.05
C LEU A 107 -10.12 -6.77 -8.77
N VAL A 108 -11.13 -5.91 -8.56
CA VAL A 108 -12.43 -6.04 -9.23
C VAL A 108 -12.26 -5.91 -10.74
N THR A 109 -11.48 -4.93 -11.18
CA THR A 109 -11.18 -4.72 -12.61
C THR A 109 -10.45 -5.91 -13.20
N TYR A 110 -9.45 -6.45 -12.49
CA TYR A 110 -8.71 -7.61 -12.95
C TYR A 110 -9.55 -8.89 -13.01
N MET A 111 -10.40 -9.15 -12.02
CA MET A 111 -11.34 -10.27 -12.08
C MET A 111 -12.25 -10.15 -13.29
N ALA A 112 -12.76 -8.95 -13.59
CA ALA A 112 -13.55 -8.71 -14.79
C ALA A 112 -12.75 -9.03 -16.06
N VAL A 113 -11.49 -8.61 -16.15
CA VAL A 113 -10.62 -8.91 -17.30
C VAL A 113 -10.38 -10.42 -17.45
N VAL A 114 -9.93 -11.09 -16.39
CA VAL A 114 -9.55 -12.52 -16.41
C VAL A 114 -10.73 -13.42 -16.74
N PHE A 115 -11.89 -13.18 -16.13
CA PHE A 115 -13.05 -14.07 -16.27
C PHE A 115 -14.00 -13.67 -17.39
N LEU A 116 -14.23 -12.37 -17.62
CA LEU A 116 -15.22 -11.93 -18.61
C LEU A 116 -14.60 -11.70 -19.99
N ILE A 117 -13.35 -11.23 -20.06
CA ILE A 117 -12.70 -10.88 -21.33
C ILE A 117 -11.78 -12.00 -21.81
N GLU A 118 -10.85 -12.45 -20.96
CA GLU A 118 -9.90 -13.52 -21.29
C GLU A 118 -10.52 -14.91 -21.25
N GLN A 119 -11.70 -15.07 -20.62
CA GLN A 119 -12.41 -16.34 -20.48
C GLN A 119 -11.52 -17.46 -19.92
N ARG A 120 -10.58 -17.13 -19.01
CA ARG A 120 -9.69 -18.13 -18.41
C ARG A 120 -10.52 -19.15 -17.61
N PRO A 121 -10.09 -20.42 -17.56
CA PRO A 121 -10.75 -21.42 -16.72
C PRO A 121 -10.75 -20.98 -15.26
N VAL A 122 -11.87 -21.19 -14.58
CA VAL A 122 -12.16 -20.65 -13.25
C VAL A 122 -11.03 -20.97 -12.25
N ASP A 123 -10.56 -22.22 -12.25
CA ASP A 123 -9.52 -22.68 -11.33
C ASP A 123 -8.19 -21.90 -11.49
N HIS A 124 -7.77 -21.64 -12.73
CA HIS A 124 -6.53 -20.88 -12.98
C HIS A 124 -6.71 -19.38 -12.70
N GLY A 125 -7.86 -18.81 -13.08
CA GLY A 125 -8.14 -17.40 -12.86
C GLY A 125 -8.24 -17.05 -11.37
N VAL A 126 -8.86 -17.92 -10.56
CA VAL A 126 -8.99 -17.72 -9.10
C VAL A 126 -7.62 -17.76 -8.45
N VAL A 127 -6.80 -18.78 -8.76
CA VAL A 127 -5.45 -18.92 -8.19
C VAL A 127 -4.60 -17.70 -8.51
N GLN A 128 -4.57 -17.25 -9.77
CA GLN A 128 -3.80 -16.07 -10.17
C GLN A 128 -4.28 -14.79 -9.49
N THR A 129 -5.59 -14.63 -9.31
CA THR A 129 -6.13 -13.45 -8.65
C THR A 129 -5.78 -13.45 -7.15
N VAL A 130 -5.87 -14.59 -6.48
CA VAL A 130 -5.54 -14.71 -5.05
C VAL A 130 -4.05 -14.46 -4.82
N THR A 131 -3.16 -15.08 -5.59
CA THR A 131 -1.71 -14.90 -5.43
C THR A 131 -1.31 -13.44 -5.65
N ALA A 132 -1.85 -12.81 -6.69
CA ALA A 132 -1.54 -11.43 -7.02
C ALA A 132 -2.15 -10.43 -6.02
N SER A 133 -3.32 -10.73 -5.44
CA SER A 133 -3.90 -9.97 -4.32
C SER A 133 -2.99 -9.98 -3.10
N VAL A 134 -2.51 -11.17 -2.71
CA VAL A 134 -1.63 -11.34 -1.56
C VAL A 134 -0.32 -10.58 -1.77
N GLN A 135 0.26 -10.66 -2.96
CA GLN A 135 1.47 -9.92 -3.34
C GLN A 135 1.31 -8.40 -3.28
N LEU A 136 0.21 -7.86 -3.80
CA LEU A 136 -0.10 -6.42 -3.70
C LEU A 136 -0.25 -5.96 -2.25
N ILE A 137 -0.94 -6.74 -1.41
CA ILE A 137 -1.12 -6.42 0.01
C ILE A 137 0.23 -6.41 0.72
N MET A 138 1.07 -7.43 0.50
CA MET A 138 2.40 -7.51 1.11
C MET A 138 3.23 -6.27 0.76
N GLU A 139 3.25 -5.88 -0.51
CA GLU A 139 4.02 -4.71 -0.96
C GLU A 139 3.52 -3.40 -0.32
N LEU A 140 2.21 -3.14 -0.34
CA LEU A 140 1.65 -1.92 0.25
C LEU A 140 1.89 -1.86 1.76
N VAL A 141 1.77 -2.98 2.47
CA VAL A 141 2.06 -3.03 3.90
C VAL A 141 3.52 -2.68 4.19
N ILE A 142 4.47 -3.19 3.41
CA ILE A 142 5.90 -2.86 3.58
C ILE A 142 6.15 -1.38 3.30
N ILE A 143 5.62 -0.83 2.20
CA ILE A 143 5.72 0.60 1.88
C ILE A 143 5.14 1.45 3.02
N GLY A 144 3.99 1.05 3.53
CA GLY A 144 3.32 1.70 4.65
C GLY A 144 4.17 1.68 5.93
N LEU A 145 4.72 0.52 6.28
CA LEU A 145 5.58 0.39 7.45
C LEU A 145 6.86 1.23 7.32
N VAL A 146 7.47 1.29 6.15
CA VAL A 146 8.68 2.10 5.87
C VAL A 146 8.38 3.59 5.99
N THR A 147 7.30 4.06 5.36
CA THR A 147 6.89 5.48 5.45
C THR A 147 6.53 5.88 6.88
N ASN A 148 5.91 4.97 7.65
CA ASN A 148 5.57 5.20 9.05
C ASN A 148 6.82 5.33 9.95
N ILE A 149 7.96 4.71 9.62
CA ILE A 149 9.22 4.90 10.38
C ILE A 149 9.62 6.38 10.35
N ALA A 150 9.64 6.99 9.16
CA ALA A 150 10.01 8.38 8.98
C ALA A 150 9.13 9.33 9.82
N VAL A 151 7.84 9.03 9.84
CA VAL A 151 6.83 9.75 10.63
C VAL A 151 7.02 9.54 12.12
N ASN A 152 7.29 8.31 12.56
CA ASN A 152 7.54 7.97 13.95
C ASN A 152 8.87 8.53 14.46
N CYS A 153 9.82 8.83 13.57
CA CYS A 153 11.04 9.60 13.89
C CYS A 153 10.80 11.12 14.01
N GLY A 154 9.56 11.60 13.86
CA GLY A 154 9.20 13.00 14.07
C GLY A 154 8.98 13.82 12.80
N LEU A 155 9.10 13.23 11.61
CA LEU A 155 8.75 13.94 10.37
C LEU A 155 7.23 14.10 10.24
N ALA A 156 6.81 15.24 9.70
CA ALA A 156 5.41 15.46 9.36
C ALA A 156 5.06 14.67 8.09
N TRP A 157 3.85 14.11 8.05
CA TRP A 157 3.36 13.41 6.85
C TRP A 157 3.34 14.31 5.60
N GLY A 158 3.16 15.63 5.76
CA GLY A 158 3.26 16.59 4.66
C GLY A 158 4.66 16.65 4.01
N CYS A 159 5.72 16.20 4.71
CA CYS A 159 7.05 16.05 4.14
C CYS A 159 7.31 14.63 3.61
N VAL A 160 6.80 13.61 4.32
CA VAL A 160 7.04 12.19 3.97
C VAL A 160 6.24 11.78 2.73
N ALA A 161 4.97 12.18 2.63
CA ALA A 161 4.08 11.73 1.57
C ALA A 161 4.51 12.19 0.17
N PRO A 162 4.89 13.47 -0.07
CA PRO A 162 5.40 13.88 -1.37
C PRO A 162 6.67 13.12 -1.79
N ILE A 163 7.58 12.87 -0.85
CA ILE A 163 8.80 12.09 -1.11
C ILE A 163 8.44 10.66 -1.48
N ALA A 164 7.52 10.03 -0.75
CA ALA A 164 7.06 8.68 -1.07
C ALA A 164 6.39 8.63 -2.45
N ILE A 165 5.49 9.58 -2.75
CA ILE A 165 4.82 9.69 -4.06
C ILE A 165 5.82 9.83 -5.19
N VAL A 166 6.81 10.72 -5.06
CA VAL A 166 7.83 10.93 -6.08
C VAL A 166 8.73 9.71 -6.20
N LEU A 167 9.16 9.14 -5.07
CA LEU A 167 10.03 7.97 -5.06
C LEU A 167 9.36 6.79 -5.75
N PHE A 168 8.13 6.43 -5.34
CA PHE A 168 7.39 5.30 -5.93
C PHE A 168 6.87 5.58 -7.34
N GLY A 169 6.48 6.83 -7.61
CA GLY A 169 6.02 7.30 -8.92
C GLY A 169 7.13 7.30 -9.97
N VAL A 170 8.34 7.67 -9.57
CA VAL A 170 9.49 7.70 -10.48
C VAL A 170 10.24 6.37 -10.50
N SER A 171 10.23 5.58 -9.41
CA SER A 171 10.98 4.32 -9.33
C SER A 171 10.57 3.29 -10.39
N GLY A 172 9.29 3.21 -10.74
CA GLY A 172 8.82 2.34 -11.84
C GLY A 172 9.51 2.68 -13.17
N TRP A 173 9.57 3.96 -13.51
CA TRP A 173 10.26 4.46 -14.70
C TRP A 173 11.79 4.34 -14.62
N LEU A 174 12.35 4.78 -13.49
CA LEU A 174 13.79 4.89 -13.28
C LEU A 174 14.45 3.52 -13.29
N PHE A 175 13.88 2.54 -12.59
CA PHE A 175 14.47 1.22 -12.43
C PHE A 175 14.13 0.24 -13.55
N SER A 176 13.02 0.46 -14.29
CA SER A 176 12.80 -0.26 -15.54
C SER A 176 13.85 0.11 -16.61
N THR A 177 14.38 1.32 -16.55
CA THR A 177 15.28 1.86 -17.58
C THR A 177 16.77 1.76 -17.21
N TRP A 178 17.16 1.93 -15.93
CA TRP A 178 18.58 2.09 -15.56
C TRP A 178 19.18 0.91 -14.80
N ASN A 179 18.42 0.23 -13.93
CA ASN A 179 18.92 -0.91 -13.18
C ASN A 179 17.78 -1.80 -12.68
N GLN A 180 17.50 -2.87 -13.43
CA GLN A 180 16.40 -3.78 -13.13
C GLN A 180 16.56 -4.47 -11.77
N TRP A 181 17.79 -4.68 -11.28
CA TRP A 181 18.02 -5.35 -9.99
C TRP A 181 17.53 -4.51 -8.80
N ILE A 182 17.69 -3.18 -8.86
CA ILE A 182 17.18 -2.28 -7.82
C ILE A 182 15.65 -2.27 -7.82
N GLY A 183 15.03 -2.22 -9.01
CA GLY A 183 13.58 -2.31 -9.14
C GLY A 183 13.02 -3.61 -8.57
N LYS A 184 13.67 -4.74 -8.87
CA LYS A 184 13.32 -6.06 -8.31
C LYS A 184 13.47 -6.13 -6.78
N THR A 185 14.40 -5.38 -6.21
CA THR A 185 14.60 -5.31 -4.76
C THR A 185 13.54 -4.44 -4.10
N ILE A 186 13.22 -3.29 -4.69
CA ILE A 186 12.20 -2.37 -4.17
C ILE A 186 10.82 -2.99 -4.26
N TYR A 187 10.48 -3.60 -5.41
CA TYR A 187 9.18 -4.21 -5.68
C TYR A 187 9.22 -5.73 -5.52
N PHE A 188 9.97 -6.21 -4.54
CA PHE A 188 10.22 -7.64 -4.37
C PHE A 188 8.92 -8.44 -4.28
N PHE A 189 7.90 -7.97 -3.56
CA PHE A 189 6.67 -8.75 -3.42
C PHE A 189 5.79 -8.73 -4.67
N LEU A 190 6.04 -7.82 -5.61
CA LEU A 190 5.39 -7.72 -6.92
C LEU A 190 6.16 -8.45 -8.02
N GLU A 191 7.10 -9.33 -7.71
CA GLU A 191 7.62 -10.20 -8.77
C GLU A 191 6.63 -11.34 -9.02
N PRO A 192 6.19 -11.56 -10.29
CA PRO A 192 5.27 -12.62 -10.62
C PRO A 192 5.87 -13.98 -10.27
N MET A 193 5.07 -14.81 -9.62
CA MET A 193 5.46 -16.17 -9.24
C MET A 193 5.05 -17.17 -10.32
N PRO A 194 5.90 -18.17 -10.63
CA PRO A 194 5.58 -19.21 -11.61
C PRO A 194 4.47 -20.12 -11.11
N ASP A 195 4.45 -20.45 -9.80
CA ASP A 195 3.50 -21.38 -9.20
C ASP A 195 2.94 -20.85 -7.87
N ALA A 196 1.68 -21.17 -7.58
CA ALA A 196 1.07 -20.80 -6.29
C ALA A 196 1.74 -21.50 -5.09
N ALA A 197 2.33 -22.67 -5.31
CA ALA A 197 3.03 -23.44 -4.28
C ALA A 197 4.29 -22.73 -3.77
N SER A 198 4.97 -21.96 -4.62
CA SER A 198 6.19 -21.23 -4.24
C SER A 198 5.90 -19.90 -3.53
N LEU A 199 4.65 -19.41 -3.57
CA LEU A 199 4.26 -18.14 -2.94
C LEU A 199 4.60 -18.09 -1.45
N ILE A 200 4.36 -19.19 -0.73
CA ILE A 200 4.57 -19.26 0.72
C ILE A 200 6.06 -19.14 1.08
N PRO A 201 6.94 -20.06 0.63
CA PRO A 201 8.36 -19.99 0.98
C PRO A 201 9.05 -18.75 0.41
N ASP A 202 8.69 -18.31 -0.80
CA ASP A 202 9.48 -17.30 -1.51
C ASP A 202 9.03 -15.86 -1.24
N LYS A 203 7.77 -15.65 -0.80
CA LYS A 203 7.23 -14.30 -0.56
C LYS A 203 6.60 -14.16 0.82
N VAL A 204 5.72 -15.08 1.25
CA VAL A 204 5.04 -14.94 2.55
C VAL A 204 6.00 -15.03 3.73
N VAL A 205 6.92 -16.01 3.73
CA VAL A 205 7.91 -16.15 4.81
C VAL A 205 8.83 -14.91 4.89
N PRO A 206 9.46 -14.44 3.80
CA PRO A 206 10.23 -13.19 3.81
C PRO A 206 9.41 -11.98 4.24
N PHE A 207 8.14 -11.89 3.82
CA PHE A 207 7.25 -10.82 4.23
C PHE A 207 7.04 -10.80 5.73
N VAL A 208 6.73 -11.95 6.36
CA VAL A 208 6.52 -12.01 7.82
C VAL A 208 7.77 -11.57 8.57
N ILE A 209 8.96 -12.04 8.14
CA ILE A 209 10.24 -11.67 8.76
C ILE A 209 10.48 -10.17 8.64
N LEU A 210 10.33 -9.62 7.43
CA LEU A 210 10.57 -8.20 7.17
C LEU A 210 9.55 -7.30 7.87
N ALA A 211 8.27 -7.66 7.83
CA ALA A 211 7.20 -6.93 8.51
C ALA A 211 7.42 -6.92 10.02
N ALA A 212 7.80 -8.05 10.64
CA ALA A 212 8.12 -8.11 12.06
C ALA A 212 9.32 -7.21 12.42
N ALA A 213 10.36 -7.19 11.57
CA ALA A 213 11.50 -6.30 11.75
C ALA A 213 11.09 -4.82 11.65
N LEU A 214 10.33 -4.44 10.63
CA LEU A 214 9.87 -3.06 10.44
C LEU A 214 8.91 -2.60 11.54
N ILE A 215 8.02 -3.47 12.03
CA ILE A 215 7.16 -3.20 13.18
C ILE A 215 8.02 -2.94 14.42
N SER A 216 9.06 -3.74 14.65
CA SER A 216 9.99 -3.56 15.77
C SER A 216 10.72 -2.22 15.68
N VAL A 217 11.20 -1.84 14.49
CA VAL A 217 11.83 -0.54 14.24
C VAL A 217 10.85 0.61 14.48
N ASN A 218 9.61 0.50 14.02
CA ASN A 218 8.58 1.52 14.27
C ASN A 218 8.32 1.70 15.78
N ILE A 219 8.23 0.61 16.54
CA ILE A 219 8.05 0.66 18.00
C ILE A 219 9.24 1.38 18.67
N LEU A 220 10.47 1.08 18.24
CA LEU A 220 11.67 1.74 18.76
C LEU A 220 11.70 3.23 18.41
N ALA A 221 11.31 3.59 17.18
CA ALA A 221 11.23 4.98 16.73
C ALA A 221 10.21 5.77 17.55
N CYS A 222 9.01 5.22 17.78
CA CYS A 222 7.99 5.83 18.64
C CYS A 222 8.53 6.10 20.04
N ARG A 223 9.21 5.13 20.67
CA ARG A 223 9.76 5.27 22.02
C ARG A 223 10.88 6.30 22.11
N HIS A 224 11.69 6.49 21.06
CA HIS A 224 12.80 7.45 21.11
C HIS A 224 12.34 8.91 21.12
N VAL A 225 11.21 9.20 20.46
CA VAL A 225 10.60 10.55 20.49
C VAL A 225 10.10 10.89 21.88
N ASP A 226 9.50 9.93 22.60
CA ASP A 226 9.02 10.12 23.98
C ASP A 226 10.13 10.59 24.94
N TYR A 227 11.34 10.03 24.81
CA TYR A 227 12.49 10.39 25.65
C TYR A 227 13.05 11.79 25.41
N ARG A 228 12.79 12.41 24.25
CA ARG A 228 13.29 13.77 23.93
C ARG A 228 12.27 14.87 24.28
N SER A 229 11.01 14.51 24.47
CA SER A 229 9.92 15.44 24.83
C SER A 229 9.61 15.51 26.32
N ALA A 230 10.23 14.66 27.14
CA ALA A 230 10.20 14.69 28.60
C ALA A 230 11.42 15.44 29.16
#